data_AF-A0A1H7QWI1-F1
#
_entry.id   AF-A0A1H7QWI1-F1
#
_cell.length_a   1.000
_cell.length_b   1.000
_cell.length_c   1.000
_cell.angle_alpha   90.00
_cell.angle_beta   90.00
_cell.angle_gamma   90.00
#
_symmetry.space_group_name_H-M   'P 1'
#
loop_
_entity.id
_entity.type
_entity.pdbx_description
1 polymer ?
#
loop_
_entity_poly.entity_id
_entity_poly.type
_entity_poly.pdbx_seq_one_letter_code
_entity_poly.pdbx_strand_id
1 'polypeptide(L)'
;MKMILVIFFLSIQSSYSEDIELPATKEAFDTVQFYAGNGMNWRIKTYAKDQDVHIWSIGDNVDDLVALAKANTEKHYGDVLSEAYVIETDDGLDGLRRALEQRGLAANLELPPSGAVFWAPPGSTYRSKSTPR
;
A
#
# COMPACT_ATOMS: atom_id res chain seq x y z
N MET A 1 -8.81 -5.14 -18.06
CA MET A 1 -9.42 -4.19 -17.11
C MET A 1 -8.27 -3.50 -16.42
N LYS A 2 -8.19 -2.17 -16.50
CA LYS A 2 -7.05 -1.44 -15.95
C LYS A 2 -7.00 -1.60 -14.43
N MET A 3 -5.86 -2.03 -13.92
CA MET A 3 -5.53 -2.04 -12.50
C MET A 3 -4.39 -1.06 -12.26
N ILE A 4 -4.46 -0.36 -11.13
CA ILE A 4 -3.42 0.56 -10.69
C ILE A 4 -3.04 0.18 -9.26
N LEU A 5 -1.75 0.08 -8.99
CA LEU A 5 -1.18 -0.06 -7.67
C LEU A 5 -0.12 1.02 -7.47
N VAL A 6 -0.34 1.92 -6.53
CA VAL A 6 0.62 2.92 -6.09
C VAL A 6 1.12 2.50 -4.72
N ILE A 7 2.44 2.46 -4.54
CA ILE A 7 3.08 2.00 -3.31
C ILE A 7 4.05 3.09 -2.86
N PHE A 8 3.91 3.56 -1.64
CA PHE A 8 4.84 4.48 -1.00
C PHE A 8 5.50 3.75 0.17
N PHE A 9 6.83 3.74 0.18
CA PHE A 9 7.62 3.24 1.31
C PHE A 9 7.94 4.39 2.23
N LEU A 10 7.71 4.21 3.52
CA LEU A 10 8.06 5.20 4.52
C LEU A 10 9.37 4.81 5.20
N SER A 11 10.13 5.82 5.61
CA SER A 11 11.37 5.70 6.40
C SER A 11 11.11 5.43 7.89
N ILE A 12 9.89 5.02 8.23
CA ILE A 12 9.43 4.66 9.57
C ILE A 12 8.83 3.25 9.59
N GLN A 13 8.81 2.65 10.77
CA GLN A 13 8.01 1.49 11.12
C GLN A 13 7.17 1.84 12.34
N SER A 14 5.88 1.52 12.31
CA SER A 14 4.97 1.90 13.38
C SER A 14 4.03 0.77 13.80
N SER A 15 3.41 0.95 14.98
CA SER A 15 2.27 0.19 15.47
C SER A 15 1.16 1.17 15.80
N TYR A 16 -0.02 0.97 15.22
CA TYR A 16 -1.18 1.79 15.52
C TYR A 16 -1.72 1.52 16.93
N SER A 17 -1.70 0.24 17.34
CA SER A 17 -2.27 -0.19 18.61
C SER A 17 -1.44 0.22 19.83
N GLU A 18 -0.12 0.26 19.68
CA GLU A 18 0.82 0.66 20.74
C GLU A 18 1.15 2.16 20.72
N ASP A 19 0.73 2.90 19.69
CA ASP A 19 1.06 4.33 19.48
C ASP A 19 2.58 4.56 19.45
N ILE A 20 3.29 3.75 18.65
CA ILE A 20 4.75 3.76 18.54
C ILE A 20 5.17 3.97 17.10
N GLU A 21 6.14 4.87 16.89
CA GLU A 21 6.84 5.08 15.63
C GLU A 21 8.34 5.02 15.85
N LEU A 22 9.06 4.31 14.98
CA LEU A 22 10.51 4.15 15.00
C LEU A 22 11.08 4.30 13.58
N PRO A 23 12.37 4.59 13.41
CA PRO A 23 13.02 4.53 12.11
C PRO A 23 12.86 3.15 11.45
N ALA A 24 12.63 3.13 10.14
CA ALA A 24 12.56 1.90 9.35
C ALA A 24 13.88 1.12 9.39
N THR A 25 13.78 -0.21 9.27
CA THR A 25 14.91 -1.07 8.87
C THR A 25 14.73 -1.56 7.44
N LYS A 26 15.71 -2.34 6.94
CA LYS A 26 15.58 -2.99 5.63
C LYS A 26 14.45 -4.01 5.59
N GLU A 27 14.14 -4.62 6.73
CA GLU A 27 13.18 -5.69 6.89
C GLU A 27 11.81 -5.19 7.36
N ALA A 28 11.74 -4.02 8.00
CA ALA A 28 10.52 -3.48 8.59
C ALA A 28 10.38 -1.98 8.27
N PHE A 29 9.38 -1.68 7.46
CA PHE A 29 8.98 -0.33 7.12
C PHE A 29 7.49 -0.28 6.77
N ASP A 30 6.85 0.82 7.10
CA ASP A 30 5.45 1.03 6.78
C ASP A 30 5.26 1.34 5.30
N THR A 31 4.07 1.03 4.79
CA THR A 31 3.67 1.45 3.44
C THR A 31 2.35 2.18 3.46
N VAL A 32 2.22 3.20 2.62
CA VAL A 32 0.93 3.74 2.20
C VAL A 32 0.73 3.32 0.76
N GLN A 33 -0.42 2.73 0.44
CA GLN A 33 -0.69 2.19 -0.87
C GLN A 33 -2.07 2.62 -1.34
N PHE A 34 -2.21 2.72 -2.65
CA PHE A 34 -3.49 2.98 -3.30
C PHE A 34 -3.70 1.95 -4.39
N TYR A 35 -4.90 1.40 -4.45
CA TYR A 35 -5.25 0.38 -5.43
C TYR A 35 -6.55 0.74 -6.14
N ALA A 36 -6.54 0.67 -7.48
CA ALA A 36 -7.73 0.69 -8.32
C ALA A 36 -7.91 -0.67 -8.98
N GLY A 37 -9.08 -1.26 -8.83
CA GLY A 37 -9.46 -2.50 -9.50
C GLY A 37 -10.93 -2.81 -9.30
N ASN A 38 -11.53 -3.49 -10.28
CA ASN A 38 -12.96 -3.88 -10.26
C ASN A 38 -13.92 -2.70 -10.04
N GLY A 39 -13.58 -1.51 -10.55
CA GLY A 39 -14.39 -0.30 -10.38
C GLY A 39 -14.34 0.34 -8.99
N MET A 40 -13.49 -0.15 -8.08
CA MET A 40 -13.34 0.38 -6.74
C MET A 40 -11.92 0.89 -6.51
N ASN A 41 -11.80 1.93 -5.68
CA ASN A 41 -10.54 2.52 -5.27
C ASN A 41 -10.33 2.36 -3.76
N TRP A 42 -9.10 2.12 -3.36
CA TRP A 42 -8.73 1.80 -1.98
C TRP A 42 -7.48 2.56 -1.57
N ARG A 43 -7.43 2.96 -0.29
CA ARG A 43 -6.22 3.35 0.41
C ARG A 43 -5.89 2.25 1.41
N ILE A 44 -4.64 1.84 1.47
CA ILE A 44 -4.14 0.79 2.35
C ILE A 44 -2.93 1.34 3.11
N LYS A 45 -2.93 1.27 4.44
CA LYS A 45 -1.75 1.58 5.26
C LYS A 45 -1.33 0.32 5.99
N THR A 46 -0.07 -0.07 5.85
CA THR A 46 0.53 -1.14 6.63
C THR A 46 1.36 -0.57 7.77
N TYR A 47 1.31 -1.24 8.91
CA TYR A 47 2.03 -0.92 10.14
C TYR A 47 3.00 -2.07 10.41
N ALA A 48 4.28 -1.87 10.12
CA ALA A 48 5.24 -2.97 10.05
C ALA A 48 5.52 -3.60 11.41
N LYS A 49 5.47 -2.82 12.50
CA LYS A 49 5.87 -3.28 13.83
C LYS A 49 4.91 -4.33 14.38
N ASP A 50 3.62 -4.11 14.24
CA ASP A 50 2.58 -5.04 14.70
C ASP A 50 1.96 -5.83 13.55
N GLN A 51 2.45 -5.70 12.30
CA GLN A 51 1.91 -6.38 11.12
C GLN A 51 0.40 -6.12 10.95
N ASP A 52 -0.04 -4.91 11.28
CA ASP A 52 -1.41 -4.45 11.10
C ASP A 52 -1.60 -3.81 9.71
N VAL A 53 -2.82 -3.87 9.19
CA VAL A 53 -3.22 -3.19 7.96
C VAL A 53 -4.58 -2.54 8.11
N HIS A 54 -4.62 -1.26 7.75
CA HIS A 54 -5.84 -0.49 7.63
C HIS A 54 -6.19 -0.33 6.17
N ILE A 55 -7.43 -0.68 5.83
CA ILE A 55 -7.96 -0.65 4.47
C ILE A 55 -9.17 0.28 4.46
N TRP A 56 -9.13 1.30 3.62
CA TRP A 56 -10.21 2.26 3.45
C TRP A 56 -10.67 2.28 2.00
N SER A 57 -11.98 2.13 1.80
CA SER A 57 -12.58 2.37 0.48
C SER A 57 -12.64 3.87 0.21
N ILE A 58 -12.16 4.28 -0.96
CA ILE A 58 -12.28 5.65 -1.46
C ILE A 58 -13.56 5.79 -2.31
N GLY A 59 -14.13 4.67 -2.76
CA GLY A 59 -15.29 4.62 -3.65
C GLY A 59 -14.91 4.39 -5.11
N ASP A 60 -15.90 4.51 -5.99
CA ASP A 60 -15.80 4.31 -7.44
C ASP A 60 -15.52 5.60 -8.23
N ASN A 61 -15.83 6.76 -7.65
CA ASN A 61 -15.68 8.08 -8.27
C ASN A 61 -14.30 8.71 -8.02
N VAL A 62 -13.25 8.09 -8.57
CA VAL A 62 -11.89 8.67 -8.57
C VAL A 62 -11.39 8.81 -10.00
N ASP A 63 -11.30 10.05 -10.48
CA ASP A 63 -10.87 10.34 -11.86
C ASP A 63 -9.38 10.04 -12.10
N ASP A 64 -8.52 10.40 -11.15
CA ASP A 64 -7.08 10.14 -11.19
C ASP A 64 -6.57 9.67 -9.83
N LEU A 65 -6.50 8.35 -9.66
CA LEU A 65 -6.01 7.74 -8.43
C LEU A 65 -4.53 8.07 -8.18
N VAL A 66 -3.71 8.19 -9.22
CA VAL A 66 -2.26 8.42 -9.07
C VAL A 66 -2.00 9.83 -8.53
N ALA A 67 -2.70 10.83 -9.07
CA ALA A 67 -2.63 12.20 -8.56
C ALA A 67 -3.15 12.29 -7.11
N LEU A 68 -4.29 11.66 -6.82
CA LEU A 68 -4.84 11.59 -5.47
C LEU A 68 -3.85 10.96 -4.48
N ALA A 69 -3.26 9.83 -4.86
CA ALA A 69 -2.32 9.07 -4.06
C ALA A 69 -1.08 9.91 -3.72
N LYS A 70 -0.48 10.56 -4.71
CA LYS A 70 0.69 11.43 -4.50
C LYS A 70 0.36 12.62 -3.60
N ALA A 71 -0.73 13.34 -3.88
CA ALA A 71 -1.11 14.51 -3.09
C ALA A 71 -1.45 14.14 -1.64
N ASN A 72 -2.15 13.02 -1.43
CA ASN A 72 -2.49 12.54 -0.09
C ASN A 72 -1.24 12.12 0.68
N THR A 73 -0.36 11.32 0.07
CA THR A 73 0.85 10.85 0.76
C THR A 73 1.79 12.00 1.06
N GLU A 74 2.05 12.90 0.11
CA GLU A 74 2.92 14.05 0.33
C GLU A 74 2.43 14.92 1.48
N LYS A 75 1.13 15.19 1.55
CA LYS A 75 0.52 16.00 2.61
C LYS A 75 0.69 15.40 4.00
N HIS A 76 0.67 14.07 4.12
CA HIS A 76 0.58 13.39 5.41
C HIS A 76 1.87 12.68 5.85
N TYR A 77 2.76 12.38 4.90
CA TYR A 77 3.96 11.57 5.12
C TYR A 77 5.16 12.08 4.31
N GLY A 78 5.12 13.28 3.73
CA GLY A 78 6.19 13.80 2.88
C GLY A 78 7.55 13.91 3.60
N ASP A 79 7.54 14.11 4.92
CA ASP A 79 8.73 14.14 5.79
C ASP A 79 9.37 12.76 6.00
N VAL A 80 8.57 11.71 5.93
CA VAL A 80 9.03 10.32 6.11
C VAL A 80 8.97 9.49 4.82
N LEU A 81 8.65 10.09 3.67
CA LEU A 81 8.56 9.38 2.39
C LEU A 81 9.97 9.00 1.89
N SER A 82 10.19 7.70 1.65
CA SER A 82 11.45 7.17 1.14
C SER A 82 11.40 6.88 -0.36
N GLU A 83 10.43 6.08 -0.80
CA GLU A 83 10.32 5.62 -2.19
C GLU A 83 8.86 5.57 -2.63
N ALA A 84 8.64 5.70 -3.94
CA ALA A 84 7.30 5.64 -4.53
C ALA A 84 7.31 4.86 -5.84
N TYR A 85 6.34 3.97 -5.99
CA TYR A 85 6.15 3.14 -7.17
C TYR A 85 4.73 3.31 -7.70
N VAL A 86 4.61 3.61 -8.99
CA VAL A 86 3.32 3.62 -9.70
C VAL A 86 3.33 2.47 -10.70
N ILE A 87 2.39 1.56 -10.55
CA ILE A 87 2.28 0.33 -11.34
C ILE A 87 0.89 0.31 -11.97
N GLU A 88 0.86 0.21 -13.30
CA GLU A 88 -0.37 0.13 -14.08
C GLU A 88 -0.32 -1.09 -14.98
N THR A 89 -1.44 -1.78 -15.15
CA THR A 89 -1.53 -2.93 -16.04
C THR A 89 -2.97 -3.19 -16.48
N ASP A 90 -3.11 -3.75 -17.68
CA ASP A 90 -4.38 -4.27 -18.19
C ASP A 90 -4.50 -5.80 -18.07
N ASP A 91 -3.40 -6.48 -17.69
CA ASP A 91 -3.27 -7.94 -17.61
C ASP A 91 -3.70 -8.51 -16.24
N GLY A 92 -4.42 -7.71 -15.45
CA GLY A 92 -4.86 -8.09 -14.11
C GLY A 92 -3.71 -8.34 -13.12
N LEU A 93 -3.92 -9.28 -12.19
CA LEU A 93 -2.98 -9.54 -11.09
C LEU A 93 -1.61 -10.04 -11.56
N ASP A 94 -1.56 -10.86 -12.62
CA ASP A 94 -0.29 -11.37 -13.14
C ASP A 94 0.53 -10.24 -13.79
N GLY A 95 -0.16 -9.27 -14.39
CA GLY A 95 0.45 -8.02 -14.84
C GLY A 95 1.10 -7.24 -13.70
N LEU A 96 0.40 -7.10 -12.56
CA LEU A 96 0.94 -6.42 -11.38
C LEU A 96 2.16 -7.15 -10.82
N ARG A 97 2.10 -8.48 -10.71
CA ARG A 97 3.23 -9.30 -10.23
C ARG A 97 4.47 -9.13 -11.09
N ARG A 98 4.35 -9.26 -12.41
CA ARG A 98 5.48 -9.04 -13.33
C ARG A 98 6.04 -7.63 -13.21
N ALA A 99 5.17 -6.63 -13.09
CA ALA A 99 5.58 -5.24 -13.01
C ALA A 99 6.25 -4.88 -11.66
N LEU A 100 5.93 -5.60 -10.58
CA LEU A 100 6.66 -5.53 -9.31
C LEU A 100 8.07 -6.11 -9.46
N GLU A 101 8.20 -7.30 -10.04
CA GLU A 101 9.49 -7.98 -10.24
C GLU A 101 10.44 -7.17 -11.12
N GLN A 102 9.92 -6.56 -12.19
CA GLN A 102 10.68 -5.65 -13.07
C GLN A 102 11.27 -4.44 -12.33
N ARG A 103 10.69 -4.06 -11.19
CA ARG A 103 11.16 -2.97 -10.32
C ARG A 103 12.03 -3.48 -9.16
N GLY A 104 12.36 -4.77 -9.13
CA GLY A 104 13.13 -5.40 -8.06
C GLY A 104 12.33 -5.66 -6.78
N LEU A 105 11.00 -5.48 -6.82
CA LEU A 105 10.11 -5.80 -5.70
C LEU A 105 9.65 -7.25 -5.80
N ALA A 106 9.40 -7.89 -4.66
CA ALA A 106 8.79 -9.21 -4.65
C ALA A 106 7.37 -9.16 -5.22
N ALA A 107 6.96 -10.20 -5.95
CA ALA A 107 5.60 -10.36 -6.49
C ALA A 107 4.51 -10.67 -5.44
N ASN A 108 4.72 -10.26 -4.19
CA ASN A 108 3.88 -10.55 -3.06
C ASN A 108 2.70 -9.59 -3.01
N LEU A 109 1.55 -10.07 -3.46
CA LEU A 109 0.28 -9.35 -3.37
C LEU A 109 -0.62 -10.07 -2.36
N GLU A 110 -1.14 -9.30 -1.42
CA GLU A 110 -2.21 -9.72 -0.50
C GLU A 110 -3.57 -9.45 -1.15
N LEU A 111 -4.48 -10.43 -1.03
CA LEU A 111 -5.80 -10.39 -1.66
C LEU A 111 -6.89 -10.57 -0.59
N PRO A 112 -7.17 -9.52 0.19
CA PRO A 112 -8.24 -9.59 1.18
C PRO A 112 -9.61 -9.74 0.51
N PRO A 113 -10.61 -10.34 1.19
CA PRO A 113 -11.97 -10.50 0.65
C PRO A 113 -12.65 -9.18 0.22
N SER A 114 -12.19 -8.03 0.72
CA SER A 114 -12.67 -6.71 0.29
C SER A 114 -12.32 -6.37 -1.17
N GLY A 115 -11.36 -7.06 -1.77
CA GLY A 115 -10.82 -6.75 -3.09
C GLY A 115 -9.77 -5.65 -3.10
N ALA A 116 -9.38 -5.13 -1.94
CA ALA A 116 -8.32 -4.13 -1.79
C ALA A 116 -6.94 -4.80 -1.89
N VAL A 117 -6.48 -5.06 -3.10
CA VAL A 117 -5.17 -5.70 -3.33
C VAL A 117 -4.04 -4.75 -2.92
N PHE A 118 -3.06 -5.26 -2.18
CA PHE A 118 -1.89 -4.48 -1.76
C PHE A 118 -0.62 -5.33 -1.76
N TRP A 119 0.53 -4.69 -1.83
CA TRP A 119 1.83 -5.33 -1.78
C TRP A 119 2.31 -5.54 -0.34
N ALA A 120 2.98 -6.66 -0.09
CA ALA A 120 3.58 -6.97 1.21
C ALA A 120 5.08 -7.29 1.05
N PRO A 121 5.98 -6.69 1.86
CA PRO A 121 7.38 -7.10 1.90
C PRO A 121 7.56 -8.61 2.10
N PRO A 122 8.62 -9.22 1.55
CA PRO A 122 8.95 -10.61 1.83
C PRO A 122 8.99 -10.92 3.33
N GLY A 123 8.39 -12.02 3.75
CA GLY A 123 8.35 -12.44 5.16
C GLY A 123 7.35 -11.68 6.03
N SER A 124 6.60 -10.72 5.49
CA SER A 124 5.50 -10.05 6.21
C SER A 124 4.18 -10.80 6.00
N THR A 125 3.24 -10.64 6.95
CA THR A 125 1.88 -11.17 6.81
C THR A 125 0.93 -10.24 7.55
N TYR A 126 0.30 -9.34 6.79
CA TYR A 126 -0.55 -8.31 7.35
C TYR A 126 -1.98 -8.81 7.56
N ARG A 127 -2.57 -8.46 8.70
CA ARG A 127 -3.99 -8.66 8.99
C ARG A 127 -4.51 -7.45 9.75
N SER A 128 -5.75 -7.07 9.52
CA SER A 128 -6.37 -6.00 10.31
C SER A 128 -6.48 -6.43 11.78
N LYS A 129 -5.79 -5.70 12.66
CA LYS A 129 -5.68 -5.93 14.11
C LYS A 129 -6.27 -4.78 14.91
N SER A 130 -6.26 -3.58 14.34
CA SER A 130 -6.88 -2.41 14.96
C SER A 130 -7.80 -1.68 13.98
N THR A 131 -8.56 -0.73 14.52
CA THR A 131 -9.40 0.16 13.73
C THR A 131 -8.97 1.60 14.00
N PRO A 132 -8.91 2.45 12.97
CA PRO A 132 -8.67 3.88 13.16
C PRO A 132 -9.73 4.47 14.09
N ARG A 133 -9.30 5.25 15.08
CA ARG A 133 -10.17 6.03 15.98
C ARG A 133 -10.74 7.26 15.30
#